data_AF-A0A813HT21-F1
#
_entry.id   AF-A0A813HT21-F1
#
_cell.length_a   1.000
_cell.length_b   1.000
_cell.length_c   1.000
_cell.angle_alpha   90.00
_cell.angle_beta   90.00
_cell.angle_gamma   90.00
#
_symmetry.space_group_name_H-M   'P 1'
#
loop_
_entity.id
_entity.type
_entity.pdbx_description
1 polymer ?
#
loop_
_entity_poly.entity_id
_entity_poly.type
_entity_poly.pdbx_seq_one_letter_code
_entity_poly.pdbx_strand_id
1 'polypeptide(L)'
;VVPLMVQNAGANKALVECASLPWGDLAAAKALAVAAPAVVVACEVAYWGGWDLFADDTRVPLADTLAALLIGEDTGVRIGLLVFTIRDESRELALLPMLRERGLEVVQVSPRSALGAPLPVEGEVGTWLLQNIKGSADLEKFAHELASL
;
A
#
# COMPACT_ATOMS: atom_id res chain seq x y z
N VAL A 1 -11.50 8.96 3.70
CA VAL A 1 -11.13 7.56 3.38
C VAL A 1 -11.91 6.55 4.23
N VAL A 2 -11.72 6.48 5.56
CA VAL A 2 -12.37 5.46 6.42
C VAL A 2 -13.90 5.36 6.25
N PRO A 3 -14.69 6.46 6.27
CA PRO A 3 -16.15 6.36 6.08
C PRO A 3 -16.56 5.76 4.74
N LEU A 4 -15.81 6.06 3.67
CA LEU A 4 -16.04 5.50 2.34
C LEU A 4 -15.67 4.01 2.28
N MET A 5 -14.57 3.61 2.94
CA MET A 5 -14.20 2.19 3.06
C MET A 5 -15.26 1.40 3.82
N VAL A 6 -15.75 1.92 4.94
CA VAL A 6 -16.84 1.29 5.72
C VAL A 6 -18.11 1.18 4.89
N GLN A 7 -18.48 2.24 4.16
CA GLN A 7 -19.64 2.23 3.27
C GLN A 7 -19.49 1.18 2.16
N ASN A 8 -18.31 1.11 1.52
CA ASN A 8 -18.03 0.15 0.45
C ASN A 8 -18.03 -1.29 0.97
N ALA A 9 -17.39 -1.54 2.11
CA ALA A 9 -17.44 -2.82 2.81
C ALA A 9 -18.88 -3.25 3.09
N GLY A 10 -19.69 -2.35 3.64
CA GLY A 10 -21.11 -2.59 3.91
C GLY A 10 -21.90 -2.90 2.64
N ALA A 11 -21.69 -2.16 1.56
CA ALA A 11 -22.33 -2.40 0.27
C ALA A 11 -21.99 -3.79 -0.31
N ASN A 12 -20.76 -4.27 -0.06
CA ASN A 12 -20.28 -5.58 -0.51
C ASN A 12 -20.49 -6.70 0.53
N LYS A 13 -21.16 -6.43 1.65
CA LYS A 13 -21.36 -7.37 2.77
C LYS A 13 -20.03 -7.96 3.29
N ALA A 14 -18.95 -7.21 3.16
CA ALA A 14 -17.64 -7.60 3.66
C ALA A 14 -17.57 -7.37 5.17
N LEU A 15 -17.15 -8.38 5.92
CA LEU A 15 -16.91 -8.30 7.36
C LEU A 15 -15.49 -7.78 7.62
N VAL A 16 -15.25 -6.50 7.31
CA VAL A 16 -13.96 -5.85 7.52
C VAL A 16 -14.10 -4.69 8.50
N GLU A 17 -13.14 -4.60 9.42
CA GLU A 17 -12.98 -3.43 10.28
C GLU A 17 -12.08 -2.42 9.58
N CYS A 18 -12.46 -1.15 9.59
CA CYS A 18 -11.67 -0.08 9.00
C CYS A 18 -11.14 0.84 10.10
N ALA A 19 -9.83 1.03 10.14
CA ALA A 19 -9.18 1.93 11.08
C ALA A 19 -8.32 2.95 10.33
N SER A 20 -8.18 4.15 10.90
CA SER A 20 -7.21 5.13 10.42
C SER A 20 -5.86 4.88 11.09
N LEU A 21 -4.77 4.97 10.32
CA LEU A 21 -3.41 4.92 10.84
C LEU A 21 -2.60 6.11 10.32
N PRO A 22 -2.14 7.02 11.18
CA PRO A 22 -1.21 8.08 10.79
C PRO A 22 0.13 7.49 10.33
N TRP A 23 0.71 8.05 9.27
CA TRP A 23 2.07 7.65 8.87
C TRP A 23 3.09 8.10 9.91
N GLY A 24 4.11 7.27 10.13
CA GLY A 24 5.15 7.50 11.12
C GLY A 24 4.79 7.01 12.52
N ASP A 25 3.52 6.66 12.79
CA ASP A 25 3.13 6.04 14.05
C ASP A 25 3.43 4.54 14.05
N LEU A 26 4.71 4.21 14.25
CA LEU A 26 5.20 2.83 14.25
C LEU A 26 4.63 2.01 15.40
N ALA A 27 4.26 2.64 16.51
CA ALA A 27 3.68 1.95 17.66
C ALA A 27 2.26 1.49 17.34
N ALA A 28 1.43 2.38 16.79
CA ALA A 28 0.09 2.03 16.35
C ALA A 28 0.11 1.01 15.20
N ALA A 29 1.04 1.14 14.26
CA ALA A 29 1.25 0.18 13.18
C ALA A 29 1.52 -1.24 13.72
N LYS A 30 2.46 -1.36 14.66
CA LYS A 30 2.79 -2.65 15.29
C LYS A 30 1.64 -3.21 16.11
N ALA A 31 0.93 -2.37 16.86
CA ALA A 31 -0.24 -2.80 17.63
C ALA A 31 -1.34 -3.36 16.73
N LEU A 32 -1.63 -2.69 15.61
CA LEU A 32 -2.62 -3.17 14.63
C LEU A 32 -2.18 -4.48 13.97
N ALA A 33 -0.91 -4.60 13.63
CA ALA A 33 -0.31 -5.82 13.12
C ALA A 33 -0.53 -7.03 14.04
N VAL A 34 -0.39 -6.86 15.36
CA VAL A 34 -0.61 -7.93 16.34
C VAL A 34 -2.10 -8.24 16.52
N ALA A 35 -2.96 -7.22 16.48
CA ALA A 35 -4.39 -7.37 16.72
C ALA A 35 -5.17 -8.04 15.57
N ALA A 36 -4.66 -7.94 14.34
CA ALA A 36 -5.38 -8.39 13.15
C ALA A 36 -4.65 -9.53 12.41
N PRO A 37 -5.30 -10.69 12.20
CA PRO A 37 -4.69 -11.84 11.52
C PRO A 37 -4.45 -11.61 10.02
N ALA A 38 -5.19 -10.68 9.41
CA ALA A 38 -5.01 -10.22 8.04
C ALA A 38 -5.27 -8.70 8.00
N VAL A 39 -4.38 -7.96 7.36
CA VAL A 39 -4.48 -6.51 7.21
C VAL A 39 -4.42 -6.18 5.73
N VAL A 40 -5.42 -5.43 5.25
CA VAL A 40 -5.40 -4.79 3.93
C VAL A 40 -5.20 -3.30 4.16
N VAL A 41 -4.07 -2.79 3.71
CA VAL A 41 -3.77 -1.36 3.80
C VAL A 41 -4.18 -0.72 2.50
N ALA A 42 -5.15 0.21 2.53
CA ALA A 42 -5.47 1.06 1.40
C ALA A 42 -4.85 2.44 1.65
N CYS A 43 -3.75 2.73 0.96
CA CYS A 43 -3.07 4.01 1.07
C CYS A 43 -3.43 4.87 -0.14
N GLU A 44 -4.27 5.87 0.07
CA GLU A 44 -4.39 7.01 -0.84
C GLU A 44 -3.41 8.07 -0.32
N VAL A 45 -2.27 8.28 -0.99
CA VAL A 45 -1.56 9.58 -1.14
C VAL A 45 -0.24 9.35 -1.87
N ALA A 46 0.00 10.17 -2.90
CA ALA A 46 1.36 10.57 -3.26
C ALA A 46 1.49 12.08 -3.57
N TYR A 47 0.39 12.86 -3.50
CA TYR A 47 0.45 14.31 -3.65
C TYR A 47 0.12 15.09 -2.37
N TRP A 48 1.12 15.81 -1.89
CA TRP A 48 0.96 16.94 -0.98
C TRP A 48 1.31 18.22 -1.75
N GLY A 49 0.30 18.89 -2.31
CA GLY A 49 0.48 20.21 -2.91
C GLY A 49 0.69 21.24 -1.81
N GLY A 50 1.93 21.69 -1.61
CA GLY A 50 2.25 22.73 -0.62
C GLY A 50 3.53 22.52 0.18
N TRP A 51 4.45 21.67 -0.28
CA TRP A 51 5.78 21.60 0.32
C TRP A 51 6.54 22.92 0.10
N ASP A 52 6.89 23.59 1.20
CA ASP A 52 8.05 24.46 1.20
C ASP A 52 9.33 23.61 1.42
N LEU A 53 10.49 24.23 1.30
CA LEU A 53 11.81 23.59 1.49
C LEU A 53 12.01 22.95 2.89
N PHE A 54 11.09 23.17 3.83
CA PHE A 54 11.18 22.70 5.21
C PHE A 54 10.19 21.59 5.54
N ALA A 55 9.34 21.19 4.61
CA ALA A 55 8.40 20.10 4.81
C ALA A 55 9.13 18.75 4.87
N ASP A 56 8.86 17.99 5.94
CA ASP A 56 9.45 16.67 6.16
C ASP A 56 9.00 15.64 5.11
N ASP A 57 9.93 14.79 4.67
CA ASP A 57 9.63 13.71 3.72
C ASP A 57 8.71 12.65 4.27
N THR A 58 7.43 12.78 3.95
CA THR A 58 6.36 11.84 4.30
C THR A 58 6.50 10.47 3.64
N ARG A 59 7.33 10.31 2.60
CA ARG A 59 7.54 9.00 1.95
C ARG A 59 8.27 8.02 2.87
N VAL A 60 9.23 8.52 3.64
CA VAL A 60 10.01 7.70 4.58
C VAL A 60 9.12 7.18 5.71
N PRO A 61 8.37 8.03 6.46
CA PRO A 61 7.38 7.59 7.44
C PRO A 61 6.33 6.65 6.87
N LEU A 62 5.84 6.89 5.64
CA LEU A 62 4.91 6.00 4.96
C LEU A 62 5.53 4.61 4.74
N ALA A 63 6.74 4.56 4.19
CA ALA A 63 7.44 3.31 3.93
C ALA A 63 7.74 2.54 5.23
N ASP A 64 8.17 3.23 6.30
CA ASP A 64 8.39 2.63 7.62
C ASP A 64 7.09 2.06 8.22
N THR A 65 5.99 2.78 8.07
CA THR A 65 4.66 2.35 8.55
C THR A 65 4.19 1.11 7.83
N LEU A 66 4.30 1.08 6.50
CA LEU A 66 3.92 -0.07 5.68
C LEU A 66 4.78 -1.29 5.99
N ALA A 67 6.08 -1.12 6.18
CA ALA A 67 6.97 -2.20 6.57
C ALA A 67 6.60 -2.76 7.95
N ALA A 68 6.37 -1.89 8.94
CA ALA A 68 5.96 -2.31 10.28
C ALA A 68 4.63 -3.11 10.28
N LEU A 69 3.68 -2.68 9.44
CA LEU A 69 2.40 -3.39 9.28
C LEU A 69 2.52 -4.72 8.57
N LEU A 70 3.21 -4.76 7.43
CA LEU A 70 3.14 -5.91 6.51
C LEU A 70 4.20 -6.97 6.79
N ILE A 71 5.32 -6.61 7.40
CA ILE A 71 6.38 -7.57 7.74
C ILE A 71 6.02 -8.26 9.05
N GLY A 72 5.65 -7.50 10.08
CA GLY A 72 5.27 -8.03 11.39
C GLY A 72 6.34 -8.89 12.07
N GLU A 73 6.06 -9.28 13.31
CA GLU A 73 6.83 -10.33 14.00
C GLU A 73 6.13 -11.70 13.93
N ASP A 74 4.89 -11.75 13.41
CA ASP A 74 4.01 -12.92 13.45
C ASP A 74 3.79 -13.57 12.06
N THR A 75 3.37 -14.83 12.06
CA THR A 75 3.26 -15.71 10.87
C THR A 75 2.01 -15.49 9.99
N GLY A 76 1.30 -14.37 10.14
CA GLY A 76 0.09 -14.08 9.37
C GLY A 76 0.39 -13.61 7.94
N VAL A 77 -0.46 -13.98 6.97
CA VAL A 77 -0.37 -13.45 5.59
C VAL A 77 -0.92 -12.03 5.58
N ARG A 78 -0.11 -11.06 5.14
CA ARG A 78 -0.46 -9.64 5.10
C ARG A 78 -0.20 -9.07 3.72
N ILE A 79 -1.19 -8.35 3.18
CA ILE A 79 -1.14 -7.80 1.83
C ILE A 79 -1.50 -6.31 1.91
N GLY A 80 -0.60 -5.45 1.44
CA GLY A 80 -0.90 -4.03 1.25
C GLY A 80 -1.39 -3.78 -0.16
N LEU A 81 -2.33 -2.85 -0.32
CA LEU A 81 -2.79 -2.33 -1.60
C LEU A 81 -2.53 -0.81 -1.64
N LEU A 82 -1.46 -0.43 -2.34
CA LEU A 82 -1.07 0.96 -2.51
C LEU A 82 -1.71 1.50 -3.78
N VAL A 83 -2.54 2.56 -3.67
CA VAL A 83 -3.27 3.14 -4.80
C VAL A 83 -3.17 4.65 -4.77
N PHE A 84 -2.60 5.25 -5.81
CA PHE A 84 -2.55 6.70 -5.91
C PHE A 84 -2.50 7.19 -7.35
N THR A 85 -3.03 8.40 -7.58
CA THR A 85 -2.83 9.12 -8.83
C THR A 85 -1.39 9.62 -8.90
N ILE A 86 -0.71 9.38 -10.03
CA ILE A 86 0.60 9.95 -10.30
C ILE A 86 0.43 11.45 -10.56
N ARG A 87 1.02 12.30 -9.73
CA ARG A 87 1.05 13.76 -9.93
C ARG A 87 2.47 14.30 -10.11
N ASP A 88 3.47 13.57 -9.62
CA ASP A 88 4.89 13.83 -9.83
C ASP A 88 5.60 12.49 -9.91
N GLU A 89 5.88 12.06 -11.14
CA GLU A 89 6.45 10.74 -11.42
C GLU A 89 7.75 10.50 -10.63
N SER A 90 8.62 11.51 -10.60
CA SER A 90 9.94 11.41 -9.96
C SER A 90 9.84 11.17 -8.46
N ARG A 91 8.90 11.84 -7.81
CA ARG A 91 8.72 11.79 -6.36
C ARG A 91 8.01 10.51 -5.93
N GLU A 92 6.95 10.16 -6.64
CA GLU A 92 6.01 9.14 -6.20
C GLU A 92 6.52 7.74 -6.56
N LEU A 93 7.18 7.58 -7.71
CA LEU A 93 7.85 6.31 -8.05
C LEU A 93 9.09 6.06 -7.18
N ALA A 94 9.71 7.10 -6.61
CA ALA A 94 10.80 6.95 -5.64
C ALA A 94 10.38 6.26 -4.34
N LEU A 95 9.07 6.18 -4.04
CA LEU A 95 8.56 5.38 -2.92
C LEU A 95 8.77 3.87 -3.15
N LEU A 96 8.71 3.39 -4.39
CA LEU A 96 8.78 1.95 -4.68
C LEU A 96 10.13 1.34 -4.29
N PRO A 97 11.29 1.94 -4.61
CA PRO A 97 12.58 1.53 -4.05
C PRO A 97 12.63 1.55 -2.52
N MET A 98 12.09 2.59 -1.87
CA MET A 98 12.09 2.71 -0.40
C MET A 98 11.35 1.56 0.29
N LEU A 99 10.24 1.10 -0.31
CA LEU A 99 9.49 -0.06 0.16
C LEU A 99 10.29 -1.36 0.01
N ARG A 100 10.98 -1.54 -1.13
CA ARG A 100 11.83 -2.70 -1.40
C ARG A 100 13.02 -2.79 -0.44
N GLU A 101 13.67 -1.67 -0.16
CA GLU A 101 14.77 -1.58 0.82
C GLU A 101 14.36 -2.02 2.22
N ARG A 102 13.07 -1.87 2.57
CA ARG A 102 12.53 -2.32 3.86
C ARG A 102 12.11 -3.78 3.87
N GLY A 103 12.29 -4.51 2.76
CA GLY A 103 11.96 -5.93 2.66
C GLY A 103 10.54 -6.21 2.19
N LEU A 104 9.88 -5.24 1.54
CA LEU A 104 8.60 -5.46 0.87
C LEU A 104 8.80 -5.82 -0.60
N GLU A 105 8.11 -6.85 -1.04
CA GLU A 105 7.86 -7.11 -2.45
C GLU A 105 6.82 -6.10 -2.95
N VAL A 106 7.03 -5.56 -4.15
CA VAL A 106 6.17 -4.51 -4.73
C VAL A 106 5.83 -4.89 -6.16
N VAL A 107 4.57 -5.28 -6.38
CA VAL A 107 4.05 -5.76 -7.67
C VAL A 107 3.02 -4.77 -8.19
N GLN A 108 3.24 -4.21 -9.37
CA GLN A 108 2.24 -3.35 -10.01
C GLN A 108 1.03 -4.19 -10.44
N VAL A 109 -0.16 -3.74 -10.08
CA VAL A 109 -1.42 -4.27 -10.59
C VAL A 109 -1.90 -3.31 -11.67
N SER A 110 -2.01 -3.79 -12.89
CA SER A 110 -2.56 -3.03 -14.00
C SER A 110 -3.86 -3.66 -14.46
N PRO A 111 -4.96 -2.88 -14.62
CA PRO A 111 -6.17 -3.35 -15.30
C PRO A 111 -5.88 -3.81 -16.73
N ARG A 112 -4.77 -3.33 -17.33
CA ARG A 112 -4.27 -3.77 -18.64
C ARG A 112 -3.33 -4.98 -18.48
N SER A 113 -3.83 -6.01 -17.81
CA SER A 113 -3.51 -7.46 -17.81
C SER A 113 -2.12 -8.04 -18.15
N ALA A 114 -1.03 -7.28 -18.23
CA ALA A 114 0.29 -7.83 -18.56
C ALA A 114 1.31 -7.58 -17.44
N LEU A 115 1.94 -8.67 -16.99
CA LEU A 115 3.28 -8.63 -16.37
C LEU A 115 4.19 -7.78 -17.27
N GLY A 116 4.78 -6.72 -16.70
CA GLY A 116 5.60 -5.76 -17.45
C GLY A 116 4.83 -4.64 -18.15
N ALA A 117 3.58 -4.37 -17.73
CA ALA A 117 2.91 -3.12 -18.11
C ALA A 117 3.78 -1.90 -17.77
N PRO A 118 3.76 -0.83 -18.59
CA PRO A 118 4.48 0.38 -18.27
C PRO A 118 4.02 0.94 -16.93
N LEU A 119 4.94 1.61 -16.23
CA LEU A 119 4.59 2.37 -15.03
C LEU A 119 3.56 3.45 -15.41
N PRO A 120 2.58 3.73 -14.54
CA PRO A 120 1.63 4.80 -14.77
C PRO A 120 2.36 6.14 -14.86
N VAL A 121 1.88 7.01 -15.73
CA VAL A 121 2.43 8.37 -15.92
C VAL A 121 1.57 9.41 -15.21
N GLU A 122 2.05 10.66 -15.16
CA GLU A 122 1.30 11.78 -14.56
C GLU A 122 -0.14 11.86 -15.06
N GLY A 123 -1.08 11.97 -14.12
CA GLY A 123 -2.53 11.96 -14.33
C GLY A 123 -3.17 10.57 -14.24
N GLU A 124 -2.41 9.48 -14.34
CA GLU A 124 -2.92 8.11 -14.25
C GLU A 124 -2.96 7.60 -12.80
N VAL A 125 -3.80 6.60 -12.54
CA VAL A 125 -3.83 5.90 -11.23
C VAL A 125 -2.92 4.69 -11.30
N GLY A 126 -1.97 4.63 -10.37
CA GLY A 126 -1.17 3.45 -10.12
C GLY A 126 -1.72 2.61 -8.98
N THR A 127 -1.61 1.29 -9.12
CA THR A 127 -1.98 0.31 -8.10
C THR A 127 -0.82 -0.66 -7.92
N TRP A 128 -0.45 -0.93 -6.67
CA TRP A 128 0.59 -1.90 -6.33
C TRP A 128 0.15 -2.77 -5.16
N LEU A 129 0.49 -4.05 -5.24
CA LEU A 129 0.43 -4.98 -4.11
C LEU A 129 1.76 -5.01 -3.39
N LEU A 130 1.68 -5.11 -2.07
CA LEU A 130 2.81 -5.12 -1.15
C LEU A 130 2.73 -6.37 -0.26
N GLN A 131 3.85 -7.09 -0.08
CA GLN A 131 3.94 -8.20 0.88
C GLN A 131 5.36 -8.32 1.43
N ASN A 132 5.52 -8.97 2.58
CA ASN A 132 6.83 -9.36 3.09
C ASN A 132 7.51 -10.38 2.15
N ILE A 133 8.73 -10.09 1.70
CA ILE A 133 9.53 -10.98 0.83
C ILE A 133 9.69 -12.39 1.45
N LYS A 134 9.80 -12.48 2.78
CA LYS A 134 9.98 -13.78 3.48
C LYS A 134 8.70 -14.61 3.55
N GLY A 135 7.55 -14.00 3.33
CA GLY A 135 6.23 -14.64 3.39
C GLY A 135 5.62 -14.86 2.01
N SER A 136 6.44 -14.90 0.95
CA SER A 136 6.02 -14.98 -0.47
C SER A 136 4.99 -16.10 -0.70
N ALA A 137 3.72 -15.71 -0.64
CA ALA A 137 2.71 -16.32 -1.49
C ALA A 137 2.92 -15.75 -2.89
N ASP A 138 2.42 -16.44 -3.91
CA ASP A 138 2.59 -16.10 -5.32
C ASP A 138 1.85 -14.79 -5.65
N LEU A 139 2.44 -13.66 -5.26
CA LEU A 139 1.89 -12.30 -5.35
C LEU A 139 1.55 -11.95 -6.79
N GLU A 140 2.35 -12.43 -7.73
CA GLU A 140 2.13 -12.29 -9.17
C GLU A 140 0.83 -12.95 -9.61
N LYS A 141 0.53 -14.15 -9.08
CA LYS A 141 -0.73 -14.84 -9.35
C LYS A 141 -1.92 -14.06 -8.78
N PHE A 142 -1.80 -13.55 -7.55
CA PHE A 142 -2.87 -12.75 -6.93
C PHE A 142 -3.07 -11.41 -7.64
N ALA A 143 -1.99 -10.76 -8.08
CA ALA A 143 -2.04 -9.55 -8.90
C ALA A 143 -2.77 -9.80 -10.23
N HIS A 144 -2.51 -10.94 -10.86
CA HIS A 144 -3.17 -11.33 -12.11
C HIS A 144 -4.67 -11.61 -11.89
N GLU A 145 -5.04 -12.30 -10.82
CA GLU A 145 -6.43 -12.54 -10.46
C GLU A 145 -7.18 -11.21 -10.19
N LEU A 146 -6.58 -10.29 -9.44
CA LEU A 146 -7.17 -8.96 -9.20
C LEU A 146 -7.31 -8.11 -10.47
N ALA A 147 -6.35 -8.19 -11.39
CA ALA A 147 -6.42 -7.49 -12.67
C ALA A 147 -7.51 -8.03 -13.61
N SER A 148 -8.07 -9.21 -13.32
CA SER A 148 -9.11 -9.87 -14.11
C SER A 148 -10.54 -9.63 -13.62
N LEU A 149 -10.70 -8.98 -12.46
CA LEU A 149 -11.98 -8.57 -11.87
C LEU A 149 -12.45 -7.22 -12.44
#